data_AF-A0A7Y1TIU8-F1
#
_entry.id   AF-A0A7Y1TIU8-F1
#
_cell.length_a   1.000
_cell.length_b   1.000
_cell.length_c   1.000
_cell.angle_alpha   90.00
_cell.angle_beta   90.00
_cell.angle_gamma   90.00
#
_symmetry.space_group_name_H-M   'P 1'
#
loop_
_entity.id
_entity.type
_entity.pdbx_description
1 polymer ?
#
loop_
_entity_poly.entity_id
_entity_poly.type
_entity_poly.pdbx_seq_one_letter_code
_entity_poly.pdbx_strand_id
1 'polypeptide(L)'
;ILDRIEAEKKRGKVSVTRFKGLGEMNPSQLRETTMNSDTRRLVQLTVSAKDNAEKLMDMLLAKKRAKDRRRWLETKGDLAEV
;
A
#
# COMPACT_ATOMS: atom_id res chain seq x y z
N ILE A 1 12.43 -6.56 11.54
CA ILE A 1 13.19 -7.37 10.55
C ILE A 1 14.68 -7.06 10.62
N LEU A 2 15.05 -5.77 10.60
CA LEU A 2 16.44 -5.34 10.77
C LEU A 2 17.05 -5.85 12.08
N ASP A 3 16.32 -5.77 13.19
CA ASP A 3 16.77 -6.29 14.49
C ASP A 3 17.05 -7.81 14.48
N ARG A 4 16.34 -8.56 13.61
CA ARG A 4 16.54 -10.01 13.45
C ARG A 4 17.81 -10.31 12.64
N ILE A 5 18.09 -9.50 11.61
CA ILE A 5 19.31 -9.61 10.78
C ILE A 5 20.56 -9.27 11.61
N GLU A 6 20.45 -8.27 12.49
CA GLU A 6 21.49 -7.88 13.42
C GLU A 6 21.76 -8.97 14.48
N ALA A 7 20.70 -9.55 15.05
CA ALA A 7 20.80 -10.69 15.96
C ALA A 7 21.43 -11.94 15.31
N GLU A 8 21.18 -12.19 14.02
CA GLU A 8 21.75 -13.29 13.25
C GLU A 8 23.22 -13.04 12.80
N LYS A 9 23.82 -11.89 13.13
CA LYS A 9 25.20 -11.49 12.77
C LYS A 9 25.54 -11.68 11.28
N LYS A 10 24.55 -11.51 10.39
CA LYS A 10 24.76 -11.62 8.94
C LYS A 10 25.67 -10.47 8.48
N ARG A 11 26.89 -10.82 8.04
CA ARG A 11 27.89 -9.86 7.55
C ARG A 11 27.50 -9.39 6.14
N GLY A 12 27.11 -8.12 6.01
CA GLY A 12 26.83 -7.47 4.73
C GLY A 12 26.15 -6.12 4.92
N LYS A 13 26.43 -5.15 4.04
CA LYS A 13 25.72 -3.86 4.04
C LYS A 13 24.29 -4.09 3.55
N VAL A 14 23.31 -3.85 4.41
CA VAL A 14 21.89 -3.93 4.03
C VAL A 14 21.57 -2.75 3.12
N SER A 15 21.20 -3.03 1.88
CA SER A 15 20.64 -2.03 0.96
C SER A 15 19.12 -2.10 1.04
N VAL A 16 18.48 -0.97 1.33
CA VAL A 16 17.02 -0.87 1.37
C VAL A 16 16.56 -0.17 0.10
N THR A 17 15.77 -0.88 -0.70
CA THR A 17 15.15 -0.35 -1.91
C THR A 17 13.64 -0.57 -1.85
N ARG A 18 12.88 0.40 -2.36
CA ARG A 18 11.42 0.33 -2.41
C ARG A 18 10.99 -0.11 -3.81
N PHE A 19 10.31 -1.24 -3.91
CA PHE A 19 9.60 -1.63 -5.12
C PHE A 19 8.47 -0.63 -5.40
N LYS A 20 8.43 -0.04 -6.60
CA LYS A 20 7.39 0.91 -6.97
C LYS A 20 6.30 0.25 -7.83
N GLY A 21 6.66 -0.74 -8.64
CA GLY A 21 5.73 -1.56 -9.41
C GLY A 21 6.00 -3.06 -9.31
N LEU A 22 4.98 -3.87 -9.58
CA LEU A 22 5.10 -5.34 -9.61
C LEU A 22 6.00 -5.83 -10.75
N GLY A 23 6.13 -5.08 -11.84
CA GLY A 23 7.01 -5.42 -12.97
C GLY A 23 8.50 -5.28 -12.70
N GLU A 24 8.88 -4.65 -11.57
CA GLU A 24 10.28 -4.59 -11.11
C GLU A 24 10.71 -5.89 -10.43
N MET A 25 9.77 -6.78 -10.10
CA MET A 25 10.04 -8.05 -9.45
C MET A 25 10.24 -9.16 -10.48
N ASN A 26 11.19 -10.05 -10.20
CA ASN A 26 11.29 -11.29 -10.97
C ASN A 26 10.11 -12.24 -10.62
N PRO A 27 9.80 -13.23 -11.48
CA PRO A 27 8.65 -14.12 -11.24
C PRO A 27 8.69 -14.89 -9.92
N SER A 28 9.88 -15.25 -9.42
CA SER A 28 10.01 -15.97 -8.14
C SER A 28 9.69 -15.09 -6.94
N GLN A 29 10.17 -13.85 -6.92
CA GLN A 29 9.85 -12.85 -5.90
C GLN A 29 8.36 -12.52 -5.91
N LEU A 30 7.76 -12.34 -7.08
CA LEU A 30 6.33 -12.04 -7.19
C LEU A 30 5.50 -13.20 -6.62
N ARG A 31 5.85 -14.45 -6.97
CA ARG A 31 5.17 -15.64 -6.45
C ARG A 31 5.24 -15.71 -4.93
N GLU A 32 6.43 -15.52 -4.36
CA GLU A 32 6.65 -15.60 -2.92
C GLU A 32 5.94 -14.49 -2.16
N THR A 33 5.99 -13.25 -2.65
CA THR A 33 5.47 -12.09 -1.93
C THR A 33 3.97 -11.89 -2.08
N THR A 34 3.39 -12.24 -3.23
CA THR A 34 1.99 -11.90 -3.55
C THR A 34 1.09 -13.11 -3.80
N MET A 35 1.59 -14.22 -4.35
CA MET A 35 0.73 -15.29 -4.86
C MET A 35 0.64 -16.51 -3.94
N ASN A 36 1.75 -16.93 -3.34
CA ASN A 36 1.83 -18.14 -2.54
C ASN A 36 0.98 -18.03 -1.27
N SER A 37 0.08 -18.97 -1.03
CA SER A 37 -0.85 -18.97 0.12
C SER A 37 -0.15 -18.85 1.46
N ASP A 38 1.04 -19.44 1.58
CA ASP A 38 1.73 -19.61 2.86
C ASP A 38 2.53 -18.35 3.25
N THR A 39 2.91 -17.53 2.26
CA THR A 39 3.80 -16.37 2.45
C THR A 39 3.17 -15.04 2.05
N ARG A 40 2.06 -15.04 1.30
CA ARG A 40 1.38 -13.81 0.87
C ARG A 40 0.68 -13.11 2.03
N ARG A 41 0.56 -11.79 1.92
CA ARG A 41 -0.27 -10.96 2.79
C ARG A 41 -1.49 -10.47 2.04
N LEU A 42 -2.62 -11.15 2.21
CA LEU A 42 -3.91 -10.73 1.66
C LEU A 42 -4.70 -9.88 2.67
N VAL A 43 -5.36 -8.85 2.16
CA VAL A 43 -6.32 -8.03 2.91
C VAL A 43 -7.69 -8.22 2.27
N GLN A 44 -8.65 -8.70 3.07
CA GLN A 44 -10.04 -8.81 2.64
C GLN A 44 -10.74 -7.47 2.87
N LEU A 45 -11.38 -6.95 1.83
CA LEU A 45 -12.20 -5.74 1.92
C LEU A 45 -13.65 -6.12 2.23
N THR A 46 -14.24 -5.44 3.20
CA THR A 46 -15.66 -5.56 3.57
C THR A 46 -16.30 -4.18 3.55
N VAL A 47 -17.59 -4.10 3.24
CA VAL A 47 -18.33 -2.83 3.24
C VAL A 47 -19.47 -2.93 4.24
N SER A 48 -19.51 -2.03 5.20
CA SER A 48 -20.60 -1.86 6.16
C SER A 48 -21.35 -0.55 5.87
N ALA A 49 -22.66 -0.53 6.14
CA ALA A 49 -23.48 0.66 5.97
C ALA A 49 -23.02 1.86 6.85
N LYS A 50 -22.28 1.60 7.93
CA LYS A 50 -21.72 2.63 8.82
C LYS A 50 -20.48 3.32 8.25
N ASP A 51 -19.90 2.77 7.19
CA ASP A 51 -18.58 3.17 6.71
C ASP A 51 -18.66 4.41 5.79
N ASN A 52 -19.87 4.88 5.46
CA ASN A 52 -20.13 6.01 4.56
C ASN A 52 -19.39 5.92 3.21
N ALA A 53 -19.08 4.69 2.75
CA ALA A 53 -18.28 4.43 1.56
C ALA A 53 -18.81 5.19 0.33
N GLU A 54 -20.12 5.09 0.06
CA GLU A 54 -20.79 5.79 -1.05
C GLU A 54 -20.49 7.30 -1.10
N LYS A 55 -20.54 7.98 0.04
CA LYS A 55 -20.28 9.43 0.12
C LYS A 55 -18.81 9.75 -0.17
N LEU A 56 -17.90 8.89 0.30
CA LEU A 56 -16.48 9.04 0.04
C LEU A 56 -16.17 8.79 -1.44
N MET A 57 -16.74 7.73 -2.03
CA MET A 57 -16.62 7.43 -3.45
C MET A 57 -17.19 8.56 -4.32
N ASP A 58 -18.35 9.14 -3.97
CA ASP A 58 -18.91 10.30 -4.69
C ASP A 58 -17.95 11.49 -4.66
N MET A 59 -17.43 11.86 -3.49
CA MET A 59 -16.48 12.97 -3.36
C MET A 59 -15.21 12.74 -4.19
N LEU A 60 -14.66 11.52 -4.17
CA LEU A 60 -13.42 11.19 -4.86
C LEU A 60 -13.60 11.04 -6.38
N LEU A 61 -14.69 10.44 -6.86
CA LEU A 61 -14.80 9.99 -8.25
C LEU A 61 -15.77 10.84 -9.09
N ALA A 62 -16.77 11.47 -8.48
CA ALA A 62 -17.78 12.18 -9.27
C ALA A 62 -17.22 13.44 -9.93
N LYS A 63 -17.56 13.62 -11.22
CA LYS A 63 -17.11 14.76 -12.04
C LYS A 63 -17.53 16.10 -11.45
N LYS A 64 -18.75 16.18 -10.90
CA LYS A 64 -19.31 17.41 -10.31
C LYS A 64 -18.63 17.81 -8.98
N ARG A 65 -17.88 16.91 -8.33
CA ARG A 65 -17.25 17.12 -7.01
C ARG A 65 -15.79 17.59 -7.08
N ALA A 66 -15.33 18.08 -8.24
CA ALA A 66 -13.91 18.44 -8.45
C ALA A 66 -13.35 19.44 -7.41
N LYS A 67 -14.16 20.42 -6.99
CA LYS A 67 -13.76 21.41 -5.97
C LYS A 67 -13.54 20.78 -4.60
N ASP A 68 -14.45 19.89 -4.20
CA ASP A 68 -14.38 19.19 -2.91
C ASP A 68 -13.17 18.24 -2.87
N ARG A 69 -12.94 17.49 -3.94
CA ARG A 69 -11.76 16.63 -4.08
C ARG A 69 -10.46 17.39 -3.98
N ARG A 70 -10.36 18.56 -4.63
CA ARG A 70 -9.17 19.41 -4.55
C ARG A 70 -8.89 19.81 -3.10
N ARG A 71 -9.90 20.32 -2.39
CA ARG A 71 -9.75 20.70 -0.97
C ARG A 71 -9.34 19.51 -0.11
N TRP A 72 -9.91 18.34 -0.35
CA TRP A 72 -9.55 17.11 0.35
C TRP A 72 -8.08 16.74 0.13
N LEU A 73 -7.60 16.77 -1.11
CA LEU A 73 -6.20 16.50 -1.46
C LEU A 73 -5.23 17.52 -0.83
N GLU A 74 -5.57 18.80 -0.83
CA GLU A 74 -4.76 19.85 -0.19
C GLU A 74 -4.65 19.66 1.33
N THR A 75 -5.68 19.11 1.97
CA THR A 75 -5.72 18.91 3.43
C THR A 75 -5.13 17.56 3.88
N LYS A 76 -5.09 16.56 3.00
CA LYS A 76 -4.75 15.16 3.34
C LYS A 76 -3.57 14.61 2.54
N GLY A 77 -2.98 15.39 1.63
CA GLY A 77 -1.91 14.95 0.75
C GLY A 77 -0.60 14.65 1.48
N ASP A 78 -0.40 15.23 2.66
CA ASP A 78 0.74 15.00 3.55
C ASP A 78 0.72 13.63 4.24
N LEU A 79 -0.44 12.98 4.32
CA LEU A 79 -0.58 11.63 4.89
C LEU A 79 0.01 10.52 4.00
N ALA A 80 0.48 10.85 2.80
CA ALA A 80 1.11 9.90 1.90
C ALA A 80 2.57 9.64 2.32
N GLU A 81 2.87 8.44 2.82
CA GLU A 81 4.24 8.02 3.09
C GLU A 81 4.97 7.61 1.78
N VAL A 82 6.03 8.35 1.42
CA VAL A 82 6.86 8.21 0.20
C VAL A 82 7.93 7.13 0.28
#